data_AF-A0A8A6NNB0-F1
#
_entry.id   AF-A0A8A6NNB0-F1
#
_cell.length_a   1.000
_cell.length_b   1.000
_cell.length_c   1.000
_cell.angle_alpha   90.00
_cell.angle_beta   90.00
_cell.angle_gamma   90.00
#
_symmetry.space_group_name_H-M   'P 1'
#
loop_
_entity.id
_entity.type
_entity.pdbx_description
1 polymer ?
#
loop_
_entity_poly.entity_id
_entity_poly.type
_entity_poly.pdbx_seq_one_letter_code
_entity_poly.pdbx_strand_id
1 'polypeptide(L)'
;MNNLLFLFIFVPILAFALLGLNLLLAVHRPDEAKISAYECGFQAIVGQTRSTFQIHFYIVAMLFLIFDLEILLLFPIAVSLYQVSTFGFSIAIIFFIVLTIGFVLEIGSGSIKLTNFKSI
;
A
#
# COMPACT_ATOMS: atom_id res chain seq x y z
N MET A 1 -11.82 31.03 -4.31
CA MET A 1 -10.78 29.99 -4.41
C MET A 1 -11.47 28.70 -4.84
N ASN A 2 -11.03 28.05 -5.92
CA ASN A 2 -11.59 26.75 -6.30
C ASN A 2 -11.40 25.76 -5.13
N ASN A 3 -12.36 24.87 -4.83
CA ASN A 3 -12.24 23.91 -3.71
C ASN A 3 -10.94 23.09 -3.81
N LEU A 4 -10.54 22.75 -5.04
CA LEU A 4 -9.25 22.10 -5.32
C LEU A 4 -8.05 22.93 -4.85
N LEU A 5 -8.03 24.23 -5.13
CA LEU A 5 -6.95 25.12 -4.69
C LEU A 5 -6.90 25.24 -3.17
N PHE A 6 -8.06 25.23 -2.51
CA PHE A 6 -8.12 25.20 -1.06
C PHE A 6 -7.49 23.91 -0.52
N LEU A 7 -7.86 22.73 -1.03
CA LEU A 7 -7.29 21.46 -0.59
C LEU A 7 -5.77 21.38 -0.79
N PHE A 8 -5.27 21.76 -1.97
CA PHE A 8 -3.85 21.64 -2.28
C PHE A 8 -2.95 22.67 -1.57
N ILE A 9 -3.49 23.83 -1.19
CA ILE A 9 -2.70 24.90 -0.58
C ILE A 9 -2.91 24.95 0.93
N PHE A 10 -4.16 24.95 1.40
CA PHE A 10 -4.47 25.18 2.81
C PHE A 10 -4.10 23.99 3.70
N VAL A 11 -4.38 22.76 3.25
CA VAL A 11 -4.12 21.53 4.03
C VAL A 11 -2.65 21.35 4.39
N PRO A 12 -1.68 21.41 3.45
CA PRO A 12 -0.27 21.27 3.82
C PRO A 12 0.21 22.43 4.70
N ILE A 13 -0.23 23.67 4.43
CA ILE A 13 0.12 24.82 5.27
C ILE A 13 -0.34 24.61 6.71
N LEU A 14 -1.58 24.15 6.92
CA LEU A 14 -2.11 23.86 8.24
C LEU A 14 -1.30 22.74 8.94
N ALA A 15 -0.95 21.67 8.22
CA ALA A 15 -0.14 20.58 8.77
C ALA A 15 1.25 21.08 9.24
N PHE A 16 1.93 21.90 8.43
CA PHE A 16 3.20 22.51 8.81
C PHE A 16 3.07 23.52 9.94
N ALA A 17 1.98 24.30 9.98
CA ALA A 17 1.72 25.24 11.06
C ALA A 17 1.53 24.52 12.41
N LEU A 18 0.77 23.41 12.43
CA LEU A 18 0.57 22.60 13.64
C LEU A 18 1.87 21.91 14.09
N LEU A 19 2.66 21.40 13.14
CA LEU A 19 3.98 20.85 13.44
C LEU A 19 4.92 21.93 14.01
N GLY A 20 4.95 23.12 13.40
CA GLY A 20 5.73 24.25 13.88
C GLY A 20 5.31 24.70 15.28
N LEU A 21 4.01 24.76 15.56
CA LEU A 21 3.50 25.04 16.90
C LEU A 21 3.95 23.99 17.91
N ASN A 22 3.91 22.70 17.57
CA ASN A 22 4.40 21.64 18.45
C ASN A 22 5.90 21.80 18.76
N LEU A 23 6.73 22.03 17.73
CA LEU A 23 8.17 22.20 17.91
C LEU A 23 8.53 23.43 18.76
N LEU A 24 7.74 24.51 18.67
CA LEU A 24 7.99 25.75 19.42
C LEU A 24 7.44 25.71 20.86
N LEU A 25 6.29 25.07 21.08
CA LEU A 25 5.59 25.09 22.37
C LEU A 25 5.86 23.85 23.23
N ALA A 26 6.22 22.71 22.63
CA ALA A 26 6.42 21.47 23.38
C ALA A 26 7.72 21.47 24.17
N VAL A 27 7.67 20.99 25.41
CA VAL A 27 8.84 20.82 26.26
C VAL A 27 9.70 19.66 25.72
N HIS A 28 10.89 20.00 25.20
CA HIS A 28 11.84 19.02 24.69
C HIS A 28 12.90 18.68 25.75
N ARG A 29 12.78 17.51 26.39
CA ARG A 29 13.79 16.92 27.29
C ARG A 29 14.16 15.52 26.78
N PRO A 30 15.24 15.39 25.99
CA PRO A 30 15.73 14.10 25.53
C PRO A 30 16.65 13.47 26.57
N ASP A 31 16.35 12.23 26.96
CA ASP A 31 17.19 11.38 27.81
C ASP A 31 17.59 10.15 27.00
N GLU A 32 18.74 9.54 27.28
CA GLU A 32 19.27 8.39 26.52
C GLU A 32 18.26 7.23 26.40
N ALA A 33 17.55 6.93 27.49
CA ALA A 33 16.50 5.92 27.51
C ALA A 33 15.20 6.33 26.77
N LYS A 34 14.97 7.63 26.57
CA LYS A 34 13.80 8.16 25.85
C LYS A 34 14.02 8.21 24.34
N ILE A 35 15.27 8.33 23.91
CA ILE A 35 15.66 8.36 22.49
C ILE A 35 16.00 6.97 21.93
N SER A 36 16.20 5.96 22.80
CA SER A 36 16.46 4.59 22.37
C SER A 36 15.17 3.89 21.89
N ALA A 37 15.33 2.89 21.02
CA ALA A 37 14.21 2.08 20.55
C ALA A 37 13.62 1.24 21.70
N TYR A 38 12.30 1.23 21.81
CA TYR A 38 11.61 0.44 22.83
C TYR A 38 11.60 -1.04 22.44
N GLU A 39 12.34 -1.86 23.19
CA GLU A 39 12.37 -3.33 23.04
C GLU A 39 12.10 -4.01 24.39
N CYS A 40 11.03 -3.59 25.09
CA CYS A 40 10.65 -4.12 26.41
C CYS A 40 11.77 -4.11 27.46
N GLY A 41 12.67 -3.11 27.40
CA GLY A 41 13.81 -2.97 28.33
C GLY A 41 15.10 -3.67 27.90
N PHE A 42 15.11 -4.34 26.74
CA PHE A 42 16.32 -4.89 26.14
C PHE A 42 17.01 -3.87 25.23
N GLN A 43 18.33 -4.00 25.08
CA GLN A 43 19.07 -3.27 24.06
C GLN A 43 18.73 -3.84 22.69
N ALA A 44 18.52 -2.97 21.70
CA ALA A 44 18.27 -3.39 20.32
C ALA A 44 19.36 -4.37 19.86
N ILE A 45 18.95 -5.48 19.25
CA ILE A 45 19.86 -6.55 18.81
C ILE A 45 20.82 -5.98 17.76
N VAL A 46 22.07 -5.76 18.15
CA VAL A 46 23.11 -5.22 17.28
C VAL A 46 23.50 -6.29 16.26
N GLY A 47 23.24 -6.03 14.97
CA GLY A 47 23.63 -6.91 13.86
C GLY A 47 22.50 -7.70 13.20
N GLN A 48 21.26 -7.61 13.68
CA GLN A 48 20.12 -8.32 13.11
C GLN A 48 18.95 -7.37 12.79
N THR A 49 19.16 -6.46 11.82
CA THR A 49 18.14 -5.49 11.36
C THR A 49 17.08 -6.09 10.45
N ARG A 50 17.27 -7.33 9.99
CA ARG A 50 16.30 -8.07 9.17
C ARG A 50 15.92 -9.37 9.86
N SER A 51 14.64 -9.46 10.24
CA SER A 51 14.03 -10.71 10.66
C SER A 51 13.47 -11.47 9.45
N THR A 52 13.51 -12.79 9.48
CA THR A 52 12.83 -13.62 8.49
C THR A 52 11.32 -13.45 8.67
N PHE A 53 10.69 -12.71 7.77
CA PHE A 53 9.23 -12.57 7.73
C PHE A 53 8.63 -13.59 6.76
N GLN A 54 7.35 -13.88 6.93
CA GLN A 54 6.65 -14.84 6.07
C GLN A 54 6.55 -14.31 4.64
N ILE A 55 6.88 -15.16 3.66
CA ILE A 55 6.85 -14.83 2.22
C ILE A 55 5.44 -14.46 1.72
N HIS A 56 4.39 -14.89 2.44
CA HIS A 56 2.99 -14.58 2.12
C HIS A 56 2.72 -13.07 1.96
N PHE A 57 3.36 -12.20 2.74
CA PHE A 57 3.20 -10.75 2.60
C PHE A 57 3.73 -10.22 1.27
N TYR A 58 4.80 -10.83 0.75
CA TYR A 58 5.36 -10.47 -0.55
C TYR A 58 4.43 -10.89 -1.70
N ILE A 59 3.80 -12.06 -1.60
CA ILE A 59 2.87 -12.54 -2.63
C ILE A 59 1.65 -11.62 -2.75
N VAL A 60 1.12 -11.14 -1.62
CA VAL A 60 0.02 -10.16 -1.60
C VAL A 60 0.43 -8.84 -2.26
N ALA A 61 1.65 -8.35 -2.00
CA ALA A 61 2.16 -7.13 -2.64
C ALA A 61 2.34 -7.27 -4.16
N MET A 62 2.84 -8.42 -4.61
CA MET A 62 2.97 -8.72 -6.05
C MET A 62 1.60 -8.84 -6.73
N LEU A 63 0.63 -9.45 -6.07
CA LEU A 63 -0.74 -9.55 -6.55
C LEU A 63 -1.39 -8.16 -6.66
N PHE A 64 -1.20 -7.29 -5.66
CA PHE A 64 -1.65 -5.90 -5.72
C PHE A 64 -1.08 -5.16 -6.94
N LEU A 65 0.22 -5.33 -7.23
CA LEU A 65 0.86 -4.70 -8.39
C LEU A 65 0.20 -5.13 -9.71
N ILE A 66 -0.05 -6.43 -9.89
CA ILE A 66 -0.69 -6.94 -11.12
C ILE A 66 -2.12 -6.42 -11.25
N PHE A 67 -2.90 -6.40 -10.16
CA PHE A 67 -4.26 -5.88 -10.17
C PHE A 67 -4.35 -4.37 -10.42
N ASP A 68 -3.39 -3.60 -9.91
CA ASP A 68 -3.33 -2.16 -10.19
C ASP A 68 -3.06 -1.91 -11.68
N LEU A 69 -2.15 -2.70 -12.28
CA LEU A 69 -1.90 -2.64 -13.73
C LEU A 69 -3.11 -3.09 -14.57
N GLU A 70 -3.90 -4.05 -14.09
CA GLU A 70 -5.15 -4.45 -14.75
C GLU A 70 -6.14 -3.29 -14.83
N ILE A 71 -6.39 -2.61 -13.71
CA ILE A 71 -7.30 -1.47 -13.65
C ILE A 71 -6.80 -0.33 -14.54
N LEU A 72 -5.50 -0.07 -14.52
CA LEU A 72 -4.87 0.93 -15.39
C LEU A 72 -5.08 0.63 -16.88
N LEU A 73 -5.03 -0.63 -17.28
CA LEU A 73 -5.27 -1.06 -18.67
C LEU A 73 -6.75 -1.03 -19.06
N LEU A 74 -7.66 -1.26 -18.11
CA LEU A 74 -9.10 -1.18 -18.35
C LEU A 74 -9.61 0.27 -18.37
N PHE A 75 -8.92 1.22 -17.73
CA PHE A 75 -9.37 2.61 -17.59
C PHE A 75 -9.60 3.33 -18.94
N PRO A 76 -8.72 3.27 -19.95
CA PRO A 76 -8.96 3.92 -21.24
C PRO A 76 -10.20 3.37 -21.95
N ILE A 77 -10.45 2.07 -21.83
CA ILE A 77 -11.63 1.42 -22.41
C ILE A 77 -12.88 1.89 -21.68
N ALA A 78 -12.85 1.99 -20.35
CA ALA A 78 -13.95 2.51 -19.53
C ALA A 78 -14.34 3.95 -19.90
N VAL A 79 -13.36 4.81 -20.18
CA VAL A 79 -13.60 6.21 -20.59
C VAL A 79 -14.08 6.33 -22.04
N SER A 80 -13.62 5.45 -22.92
CA SER A 80 -13.93 5.50 -24.37
C SER A 80 -15.00 4.50 -24.83
N LEU A 81 -15.76 3.88 -23.91
CA LEU A 81 -16.73 2.81 -24.21
C LEU A 81 -17.67 3.13 -25.39
N TYR A 82 -18.13 4.38 -25.52
CA TYR A 82 -19.02 4.81 -26.60
C TYR A 82 -18.37 4.88 -27.98
N GLN A 83 -17.04 4.97 -28.04
CA GLN A 83 -16.25 5.10 -29.28
C GLN A 83 -15.62 3.77 -29.70
N VAL A 84 -15.56 2.79 -28.79
CA VAL A 84 -14.95 1.49 -29.03
C VAL A 84 -15.91 0.60 -29.81
N SER A 85 -15.41 0.00 -30.90
CA SER A 85 -16.17 -0.99 -31.67
C SER A 85 -16.38 -2.28 -30.88
N THR A 86 -17.35 -3.11 -31.28
CA THR A 86 -17.58 -4.42 -30.66
C THR A 86 -16.32 -5.28 -30.58
N PHE A 87 -15.41 -5.14 -31.56
CA PHE A 87 -14.12 -5.82 -31.57
C PHE A 87 -13.20 -5.38 -30.41
N GLY A 88 -13.05 -4.07 -30.16
CA GLY A 88 -12.25 -3.57 -29.05
C GLY A 88 -12.84 -3.95 -27.69
N PHE A 89 -14.17 -3.99 -27.59
CA PHE A 89 -14.85 -4.48 -26.39
C PHE A 89 -14.61 -5.98 -26.15
N SER A 90 -14.62 -6.81 -27.20
CA SER A 90 -14.29 -8.23 -27.09
C SER A 90 -12.86 -8.47 -26.60
N ILE A 91 -11.89 -7.66 -27.05
CA ILE A 91 -10.50 -7.73 -26.57
C ILE A 91 -10.43 -7.41 -25.07
N ALA A 92 -11.15 -6.38 -24.61
CA ALA A 92 -11.21 -6.01 -23.20
C ALA A 92 -11.74 -7.16 -22.32
N ILE A 93 -12.79 -7.84 -22.78
CA ILE A 93 -13.38 -8.99 -22.09
C ILE A 93 -12.38 -10.15 -22.03
N ILE A 94 -11.72 -10.47 -23.15
CA ILE A 94 -10.73 -11.56 -23.19
C ILE A 94 -9.58 -11.26 -22.22
N PHE A 95 -9.08 -10.02 -22.23
CA PHE A 95 -8.03 -9.57 -21.32
C PHE A 95 -8.44 -9.73 -19.85
N PHE A 96 -9.65 -9.28 -19.48
CA PHE A 96 -10.20 -9.42 -18.13
C PHE A 96 -10.34 -10.89 -17.70
N ILE A 97 -10.82 -11.76 -18.60
CA ILE A 97 -10.98 -13.20 -18.32
C ILE A 97 -9.63 -13.87 -18.04
N VAL A 98 -8.61 -13.59 -18.86
CA VAL A 98 -7.26 -14.19 -18.69
C VAL A 98 -6.67 -13.81 -17.34
N LEU A 99 -6.82 -12.55 -16.92
CA LEU A 99 -6.33 -12.09 -15.62
C LEU A 99 -7.15 -12.65 -14.45
N THR A 100 -8.47 -12.74 -14.59
CA THR A 100 -9.34 -13.38 -13.59
C THR A 100 -8.95 -14.85 -13.39
N ILE A 101 -8.59 -15.58 -14.44
CA ILE A 101 -8.10 -16.96 -14.33
C ILE A 101 -6.79 -17.00 -13.52
N GLY A 102 -5.85 -16.10 -13.80
CA GLY A 102 -4.61 -15.98 -13.03
C GLY A 102 -4.87 -15.77 -11.53
N PHE A 103 -5.85 -14.92 -11.20
CA PHE A 103 -6.25 -14.70 -9.81
C PHE A 103 -6.88 -15.92 -9.15
N VAL A 104 -7.78 -16.61 -9.85
CA VAL A 104 -8.44 -17.81 -9.32
C VAL A 104 -7.41 -18.91 -9.02
N LEU A 105 -6.40 -19.06 -9.87
CA LEU A 105 -5.29 -20.00 -9.64
C LEU A 105 -4.50 -19.64 -8.38
N GLU A 106 -4.23 -18.35 -8.14
CA GLU A 106 -3.49 -17.88 -6.97
C GLU A 106 -4.28 -18.04 -5.65
N ILE A 107 -5.62 -17.97 -5.72
CA ILE A 107 -6.47 -18.34 -4.58
C ILE A 107 -6.40 -19.86 -4.34
N GLY A 108 -6.44 -20.64 -5.42
CA GLY A 108 -6.39 -22.11 -5.38
C GLY A 108 -5.08 -22.67 -4.83
N SER A 109 -3.96 -22.00 -5.09
CA SER A 109 -2.63 -22.37 -4.55
C SER A 109 -2.52 -22.16 -3.03
N GLY A 110 -3.44 -21.41 -2.42
CA GLY A 110 -3.44 -21.14 -0.98
C GLY A 110 -2.37 -20.14 -0.54
N SER A 111 -1.69 -19.46 -1.47
CA SER A 111 -0.67 -18.45 -1.18
C SER A 111 -1.16 -17.31 -0.29
N ILE A 112 -2.47 -17.04 -0.29
CA ILE A 112 -3.11 -15.95 0.47
C ILE A 112 -3.53 -16.42 1.89
N LYS A 113 -3.54 -17.73 2.17
CA LYS A 113 -3.88 -18.24 3.50
C LYS A 113 -2.71 -18.01 4.44
N LEU A 114 -2.91 -17.19 5.46
CA LEU A 114 -2.02 -17.13 6.60
C LEU A 114 -2.16 -18.46 7.36
N THR A 115 -1.22 -19.36 7.13
CA THR A 115 -1.14 -20.59 7.91
C THR A 115 -0.78 -20.21 9.34
N ASN A 116 -1.71 -20.50 10.25
CA ASN A 116 -1.54 -20.23 11.66
C ASN A 116 -0.56 -21.27 12.21
N PHE A 117 0.68 -20.85 12.48
CA PHE A 117 1.67 -21.72 13.10
C PHE A 117 1.27 -21.95 14.55
N LYS A 118 0.85 -23.17 14.85
CA LYS A 118 0.79 -23.66 16.22
C LYS A 118 2.22 -23.81 16.73
N SER A 119 2.54 -22.99 17.74
CA SER A 119 3.59 -23.11 18.76
C SER A 119 4.95 -23.65 18.32
N ILE A 120 5.94 -22.75 18.29
CA ILE A 120 7.25 -23.00 18.93
C ILE A 120 7.24 -22.18 20.20
#